data_AF-A0A932D8R3-F1
#
_entry.id   AF-A0A932D8R3-F1
#
_cell.length_a   1.000
_cell.length_b   1.000
_cell.length_c   1.000
_cell.angle_alpha   90.00
_cell.angle_beta   90.00
_cell.angle_gamma   90.00
#
_symmetry.space_group_name_H-M   'P 1'
#
loop_
_entity.id
_entity.type
_entity.pdbx_description
1 polymer ?
#
loop_
_entity_poly.entity_id
_entity_poly.type
_entity_poly.pdbx_seq_one_letter_code
_entity_poly.pdbx_strand_id
1 'polypeptide(L)'
;MTTERPARPTLWRTCRAIANRTRLRIFALLVEQPALRVSAVADGIKISESVASEYLRHLEARGLLTVRRVGRRVEYRLSSVPSGNPTQGLVAAMRLVLRREAQPVEKLFKLATAFTHPRRVEIFRAVHTGSQTLQHLRAATHIPDRALQRHVRKLVARGFLECQRGRYSVVARSDAFGRELVRAAVE
;
A
#
# COMPACT_ATOMS: atom_id res chain seq x y z
N MET A 1 -12.26 -24.12 20.63
CA MET A 1 -11.02 -23.39 20.28
C MET A 1 -11.40 -22.23 19.37
N THR A 2 -11.60 -21.05 19.94
CA THR A 2 -11.87 -19.80 19.21
C THR A 2 -10.60 -19.40 18.48
N THR A 3 -10.58 -19.61 17.17
CA THR A 3 -9.55 -19.05 16.30
C THR A 3 -9.78 -17.54 16.21
N GLU A 4 -9.12 -16.78 17.08
CA GLU A 4 -9.06 -15.33 16.95
C GLU A 4 -8.53 -14.99 15.55
N ARG A 5 -9.42 -14.46 14.72
CA ARG A 5 -9.07 -13.96 13.39
C ARG A 5 -8.09 -12.79 13.62
N PRO A 6 -6.84 -12.87 13.17
CA PRO A 6 -5.91 -11.77 13.38
C PRO A 6 -6.50 -10.49 12.78
N ALA A 7 -6.41 -9.38 13.53
CA ALA A 7 -6.95 -8.10 13.11
C ALA A 7 -6.46 -7.74 11.71
N ARG A 8 -7.40 -7.48 10.78
CA ARG A 8 -7.06 -7.12 9.39
C ARG A 8 -6.18 -5.87 9.39
N PRO A 9 -5.02 -5.88 8.71
CA PRO A 9 -4.15 -4.72 8.67
C PRO A 9 -4.84 -3.54 7.97
N THR A 10 -4.84 -2.36 8.61
CA THR A 10 -5.41 -1.14 8.03
C THR A 10 -4.66 -0.70 6.78
N LEU A 11 -5.37 -0.10 5.81
CA LEU A 11 -4.76 0.41 4.57
C LEU A 11 -3.52 1.25 4.83
N TRP A 12 -3.56 2.16 5.82
CA TRP A 12 -2.43 3.05 6.07
C TRP A 12 -1.18 2.33 6.56
N ARG A 13 -1.33 1.24 7.32
CA ARG A 13 -0.20 0.40 7.74
C ARG A 13 0.37 -0.38 6.56
N THR A 14 -0.48 -0.92 5.70
CA THR A 14 -0.07 -1.60 4.46
C THR A 14 0.65 -0.65 3.52
N CYS A 15 0.11 0.54 3.28
CA CYS A 15 0.75 1.59 2.49
C CYS A 15 2.09 2.04 3.10
N ARG A 16 2.23 2.10 4.43
CA ARG A 16 3.54 2.38 5.08
C ARG A 16 4.54 1.26 4.83
N ALA A 17 4.11 0.02 4.75
CA ALA A 17 5.00 -1.08 4.37
C ALA A 17 5.46 -0.95 2.90
N ILE A 18 4.53 -0.63 2.00
CA ILE A 18 4.80 -0.49 0.57
C ILE A 18 5.62 0.78 0.26
N ALA A 19 5.43 1.87 1.00
CA ALA A 19 6.13 3.14 0.80
C ALA A 19 7.60 3.13 1.28
N ASN A 20 8.36 2.11 0.88
CA ASN A 20 9.79 1.98 1.09
C ASN A 20 10.40 1.31 -0.16
N ARG A 21 11.39 1.96 -0.75
CA ARG A 21 12.00 1.53 -2.02
C ARG A 21 12.68 0.17 -1.93
N THR A 22 13.41 -0.09 -0.84
CA THR A 22 14.10 -1.38 -0.66
C THR A 22 13.10 -2.52 -0.51
N ARG A 23 12.01 -2.34 0.23
CA ARG A 23 10.93 -3.34 0.33
C ARG A 23 10.21 -3.56 -1.00
N LEU A 24 10.03 -2.51 -1.80
CA LEU A 24 9.51 -2.64 -3.17
C LEU A 24 10.48 -3.39 -4.09
N ARG A 25 11.79 -3.19 -3.95
CA ARG A 25 12.82 -3.95 -4.68
C ARG A 25 12.82 -5.42 -4.27
N ILE A 26 12.65 -5.74 -2.97
CA ILE A 26 12.45 -7.12 -2.51
C ILE A 26 11.20 -7.72 -3.17
N PHE A 27 10.10 -6.97 -3.20
CA PHE A 27 8.87 -7.43 -3.84
C PHE A 27 9.08 -7.66 -5.35
N ALA A 28 9.80 -6.77 -6.04
CA ALA A 28 10.17 -6.92 -7.45
C ALA A 28 11.00 -8.19 -7.69
N LEU A 29 12.02 -8.42 -6.86
CA LEU A 29 12.85 -9.61 -6.91
C LEU A 29 12.00 -10.89 -6.75
N LEU A 30 10.99 -10.89 -5.87
CA LEU A 30 10.06 -12.01 -5.69
C LEU A 30 9.04 -12.18 -6.83
N VAL A 31 8.85 -11.18 -7.70
CA VAL A 31 8.08 -11.34 -8.95
C VAL A 31 8.91 -12.09 -9.99
N GLU A 32 10.20 -11.79 -10.07
CA GLU A 32 11.14 -12.40 -11.02
C GLU A 32 11.57 -13.79 -10.58
N GLN A 33 11.87 -13.95 -9.29
CA GLN A 33 12.35 -15.18 -8.67
C GLN A 33 11.39 -15.58 -7.54
N PRO A 34 10.39 -16.43 -7.83
CA PRO A 34 9.47 -16.90 -6.81
C PRO A 34 10.18 -17.75 -5.76
N ALA A 35 9.74 -17.65 -4.49
CA ALA A 35 10.18 -18.51 -3.39
C ALA A 35 11.66 -18.35 -2.96
N LEU A 36 12.02 -17.17 -2.47
CA LEU A 36 13.38 -16.90 -2.00
C LEU A 36 13.54 -17.04 -0.49
N ARG A 37 14.73 -17.47 -0.09
CA ARG A 37 15.18 -17.47 1.31
C ARG A 37 15.71 -16.09 1.70
N VAL A 38 15.86 -15.84 3.00
CA VAL A 38 16.38 -14.56 3.52
C VAL A 38 17.75 -14.21 2.93
N SER A 39 18.69 -15.16 2.92
CA SER A 39 20.04 -14.94 2.36
C SER A 39 20.01 -14.56 0.88
N ALA A 40 19.22 -15.28 0.06
CA ALA A 40 19.08 -14.98 -1.37
C ALA A 40 18.48 -13.58 -1.63
N VAL A 41 17.54 -13.13 -0.78
CA VAL A 41 17.00 -11.77 -0.84
C VAL A 41 18.07 -10.74 -0.44
N ALA A 42 18.83 -11.02 0.61
CA ALA A 42 19.90 -10.15 1.08
C ALA A 42 20.96 -9.92 0.00
N ASP A 43 21.41 -11.01 -0.64
CA ASP A 43 22.38 -11.00 -1.74
C ASP A 43 21.84 -10.25 -2.96
N GLY A 44 20.61 -10.57 -3.39
CA GLY A 44 20.00 -9.96 -4.58
C GLY A 44 19.74 -8.45 -4.45
N ILE A 45 19.51 -7.96 -3.22
CA ILE A 45 19.25 -6.54 -2.95
C ILE A 45 20.49 -5.80 -2.45
N LYS A 46 21.56 -6.52 -2.10
CA LYS A 46 22.80 -6.03 -1.48
C LYS A 46 22.56 -5.34 -0.12
N ILE A 47 21.90 -6.06 0.79
CA ILE A 47 21.65 -5.66 2.18
C ILE A 47 22.05 -6.80 3.13
N SER A 48 22.14 -6.55 4.43
CA SER A 48 22.41 -7.62 5.40
C SER A 48 21.22 -8.56 5.56
N GLU A 49 21.47 -9.82 5.94
CA GLU A 49 20.42 -10.80 6.21
C GLU A 49 19.46 -10.36 7.33
N SER A 50 19.97 -9.64 8.33
CA SER A 50 19.15 -9.08 9.41
C SER A 50 18.12 -8.08 8.86
N VAL A 51 18.57 -7.12 8.05
CA VAL A 51 17.68 -6.12 7.41
C VAL A 51 16.71 -6.80 6.44
N ALA A 52 17.18 -7.77 5.66
CA ALA A 52 16.31 -8.55 4.77
C ALA A 52 15.21 -9.29 5.57
N SER A 53 15.57 -9.94 6.69
CA SER A 53 14.63 -10.64 7.56
C SER A 53 13.57 -9.69 8.13
N GLU A 54 13.98 -8.51 8.62
CA GLU A 54 13.06 -7.50 9.14
C GLU A 54 12.10 -7.01 8.05
N TYR A 55 12.62 -6.72 6.85
CA TYR A 55 11.81 -6.23 5.73
C TYR A 55 10.83 -7.28 5.22
N LEU A 56 11.25 -8.54 5.13
CA LEU A 56 10.38 -9.66 4.77
C LEU A 56 9.28 -9.87 5.80
N ARG A 57 9.60 -9.83 7.11
CA ARG A 57 8.61 -9.88 8.20
C ARG A 57 7.64 -8.71 8.15
N HIS A 58 8.11 -7.50 7.87
CA HIS A 58 7.23 -6.34 7.72
C HIS A 58 6.24 -6.49 6.57
N LEU A 59 6.65 -7.07 5.44
CA LEU A 59 5.76 -7.31 4.29
C LEU A 59 4.79 -8.47 4.56
N GLU A 60 5.27 -9.56 5.16
CA GLU A 60 4.48 -10.73 5.56
C GLU A 60 3.41 -10.35 6.59
N ALA A 61 3.76 -9.56 7.61
CA ALA A 61 2.82 -9.10 8.63
C ALA A 61 1.70 -8.20 8.07
N ARG A 62 1.84 -7.71 6.83
CA ARG A 62 0.78 -6.96 6.11
C ARG A 62 0.01 -7.82 5.12
N GLY A 63 0.28 -9.12 5.04
CA GLY A 63 -0.34 -10.06 4.10
C GLY A 63 0.16 -9.93 2.66
N LEU A 64 1.23 -9.17 2.42
CA LEU A 64 1.81 -8.96 1.08
C LEU A 64 2.63 -10.18 0.64
N LEU A 65 3.24 -10.85 1.62
CA LEU A 65 4.00 -12.08 1.44
C LEU A 65 3.36 -13.21 2.24
N THR A 66 3.66 -14.43 1.83
CA THR A 66 3.47 -15.65 2.62
C THR A 66 4.82 -16.31 2.86
N VAL A 67 4.95 -17.00 3.98
CA VAL A 67 6.15 -17.75 4.35
C VAL A 67 5.83 -19.24 4.36
N ARG A 68 6.75 -20.05 3.84
CA ARG A 68 6.67 -21.52 3.89
C ARG A 68 7.97 -22.08 4.44
N ARG A 69 7.88 -22.97 5.42
CA ARG A 69 9.03 -23.72 5.92
C ARG A 69 9.35 -24.87 4.96
N VAL A 70 10.61 -24.97 4.56
CA VAL A 70 11.14 -26.03 3.68
C VAL A 70 12.36 -26.62 4.38
N GLY A 71 12.15 -27.76 5.05
CA GLY A 71 13.14 -28.36 5.95
C GLY A 71 13.56 -27.42 7.08
N ARG A 72 14.86 -27.09 7.11
CA ARG A 72 15.44 -26.17 8.11
C ARG A 72 15.38 -24.69 7.70
N ARG A 73 14.89 -24.38 6.50
CA ARG A 73 14.91 -23.03 5.91
C ARG A 73 13.49 -22.49 5.74
N VAL A 74 13.36 -21.17 5.59
CA VAL A 74 12.10 -20.50 5.25
C VAL A 74 12.20 -19.85 3.88
N GLU A 75 11.14 -19.99 3.09
CA GLU A 75 10.98 -19.36 1.78
C GLU A 75 9.83 -18.36 1.84
N TYR A 76 10.07 -17.16 1.31
CA TYR A 76 9.07 -16.10 1.16
C TYR A 76 8.54 -16.08 -0.26
N ARG A 77 7.23 -15.92 -0.39
CA ARG A 77 6.51 -15.85 -1.66
C ARG A 77 5.56 -14.67 -1.63
N LEU A 78 5.26 -14.11 -2.80
CA LEU A 78 4.17 -13.15 -2.91
C LEU A 78 2.84 -13.85 -2.59
N SER A 79 1.98 -13.22 -1.79
CA SER A 79 0.69 -13.81 -1.41
C SER A 79 -0.18 -14.15 -2.64
N SER A 80 -0.84 -15.32 -2.64
CA SER A 80 -1.65 -15.82 -3.76
C SER A 80 -2.99 -16.46 -3.35
N VAL A 81 -3.44 -16.25 -2.10
CA VAL A 81 -4.64 -16.90 -1.53
C VAL A 81 -5.93 -16.46 -2.29
N PRO A 82 -7.00 -17.29 -2.38
CA PRO A 82 -8.21 -16.95 -3.15
C PRO A 82 -8.94 -15.71 -2.66
N SER A 83 -9.63 -15.09 -3.60
CA SER A 83 -10.36 -13.81 -3.59
C SER A 83 -11.23 -13.57 -2.35
N GLY A 84 -10.88 -12.56 -1.56
CA GLY A 84 -11.70 -12.03 -0.47
C GLY A 84 -10.96 -11.12 0.52
N ASN A 85 -9.64 -10.96 0.37
CA ASN A 85 -8.84 -10.04 1.18
C ASN A 85 -8.40 -8.83 0.34
N PRO A 86 -8.65 -7.57 0.78
CA PRO A 86 -8.26 -6.35 0.07
C PRO A 86 -6.76 -6.28 -0.28
N THR A 87 -5.93 -6.93 0.55
CA THR A 87 -4.48 -7.03 0.34
C THR A 87 -4.13 -7.83 -0.93
N GLN A 88 -4.96 -8.79 -1.35
CA GLN A 88 -4.71 -9.59 -2.55
C GLN A 88 -4.85 -8.74 -3.82
N GLY A 89 -5.87 -7.88 -3.87
CA GLY A 89 -6.05 -6.92 -4.96
C GLY A 89 -4.80 -6.04 -5.10
N LEU A 90 -4.30 -5.52 -3.98
CA LEU A 90 -3.04 -4.76 -3.95
C LEU A 90 -1.85 -5.55 -4.47
N VAL A 91 -1.65 -6.81 -4.04
CA VAL A 91 -0.55 -7.67 -4.51
C VAL A 91 -0.64 -7.92 -6.02
N ALA A 92 -1.83 -8.24 -6.54
CA ALA A 92 -2.06 -8.45 -7.96
C ALA A 92 -1.76 -7.18 -8.78
N ALA A 93 -2.24 -6.02 -8.32
CA ALA A 93 -1.98 -4.76 -8.97
C ALA A 93 -0.50 -4.33 -8.92
N MET A 94 0.20 -4.60 -7.81
CA MET A 94 1.64 -4.38 -7.70
C MET A 94 2.41 -5.24 -8.70
N ARG A 95 2.07 -6.53 -8.83
CA ARG A 95 2.67 -7.42 -9.85
C ARG A 95 2.48 -6.87 -11.26
N LEU A 96 1.29 -6.32 -11.56
CA LEU A 96 1.02 -5.74 -12.88
C LEU A 96 1.89 -4.51 -13.14
N VAL A 97 2.00 -3.61 -12.17
CA VAL A 97 2.86 -2.42 -12.25
C VAL A 97 4.32 -2.82 -12.46
N LEU A 98 4.82 -3.79 -11.68
CA LEU A 98 6.19 -4.28 -11.78
C LEU A 98 6.55 -4.86 -13.16
N ARG A 99 5.56 -5.40 -13.89
CA ARG A 99 5.78 -5.98 -15.22
C ARG A 99 5.64 -4.99 -16.38
N ARG A 100 4.88 -3.91 -16.20
CA ARG A 100 4.44 -3.04 -17.32
C ARG A 100 5.05 -1.65 -17.31
N GLU A 101 5.57 -1.19 -16.19
CA GLU A 101 6.03 0.18 -16.04
C GLU A 101 7.55 0.26 -16.15
N ALA A 102 8.07 1.31 -16.78
CA ALA A 102 9.51 1.53 -16.89
C ALA A 102 10.17 1.84 -15.53
N GLN A 103 9.45 2.51 -14.62
CA GLN A 103 9.93 2.85 -13.28
C GLN A 103 8.94 2.37 -12.20
N PRO A 104 8.78 1.05 -12.03
CA PRO A 104 7.68 0.51 -11.25
C PRO A 104 7.82 0.79 -9.75
N VAL A 105 9.04 0.74 -9.20
CA VAL A 105 9.31 1.05 -7.79
C VAL A 105 8.94 2.49 -7.46
N GLU A 106 9.34 3.46 -8.28
CA GLU A 106 9.01 4.87 -8.03
C GLU A 106 7.51 5.14 -8.17
N LYS A 107 6.84 4.50 -9.14
CA LYS A 107 5.39 4.61 -9.31
C LYS A 107 4.65 4.08 -8.08
N LEU A 108 4.96 2.86 -7.64
CA LEU A 108 4.35 2.25 -6.46
C LEU A 108 4.63 3.06 -5.20
N PHE A 109 5.87 3.52 -5.00
CA PHE A 109 6.24 4.37 -3.88
C PHE A 109 5.42 5.68 -3.88
N LYS A 110 5.36 6.37 -5.02
CA LYS A 110 4.60 7.62 -5.18
C LYS A 110 3.13 7.42 -4.82
N LEU A 111 2.48 6.39 -5.36
CA LEU A 111 1.07 6.10 -5.10
C LEU A 111 0.82 5.66 -3.65
N ALA A 112 1.58 4.71 -3.12
CA ALA A 112 1.42 4.20 -1.76
C ALA A 112 1.57 5.32 -0.71
N THR A 113 2.48 6.28 -0.95
CA THR A 113 2.63 7.42 -0.03
C THR A 113 1.37 8.27 0.13
N ALA A 114 0.36 8.18 -0.73
CA ALA A 114 -0.91 8.88 -0.58
C ALA A 114 -1.67 8.47 0.69
N PHE A 115 -1.62 7.19 1.05
CA PHE A 115 -2.40 6.62 2.15
C PHE A 115 -1.56 6.18 3.35
N THR A 116 -0.30 6.60 3.47
CA THR A 116 0.56 6.23 4.63
C THR A 116 0.14 6.85 5.97
N HIS A 117 -1.00 7.55 6.05
CA HIS A 117 -1.47 8.22 7.26
C HIS A 117 -2.98 8.05 7.43
N PRO A 118 -3.49 7.72 8.64
CA PRO A 118 -4.92 7.48 8.88
C PRO A 118 -5.81 8.66 8.47
N ARG A 119 -5.46 9.89 8.86
CA ARG A 119 -6.15 11.12 8.44
C ARG A 119 -6.39 11.26 6.93
N ARG A 120 -5.49 10.75 6.08
CA ARG A 120 -5.70 10.81 4.62
C ARG A 120 -6.72 9.80 4.12
N VAL A 121 -6.82 8.66 4.79
CA VAL A 121 -7.88 7.68 4.54
C VAL A 121 -9.23 8.30 4.96
N GLU A 122 -9.31 8.93 6.13
CA GLU A 122 -10.51 9.64 6.61
C GLU A 122 -10.96 10.75 5.65
N ILE A 123 -10.03 11.63 5.24
CA ILE A 123 -10.33 12.69 4.26
C ILE A 123 -10.80 12.09 2.94
N PHE A 124 -10.13 11.05 2.43
CA PHE A 124 -10.51 10.42 1.17
C PHE A 124 -11.92 9.82 1.24
N ARG A 125 -12.26 9.13 2.33
CA ARG A 125 -13.62 8.60 2.56
C ARG A 125 -14.67 9.71 2.57
N ALA A 126 -14.39 10.83 3.24
CA ALA A 126 -15.30 11.97 3.29
C ALA A 126 -15.52 12.64 1.92
N VAL A 127 -14.51 12.66 1.04
CA VAL A 127 -14.64 13.15 -0.34
C VAL A 127 -15.27 12.11 -1.27
N HIS A 128 -15.16 10.82 -0.94
CA HIS A 128 -15.70 9.76 -1.81
C HIS A 128 -17.23 9.78 -1.87
N THR A 129 -17.91 10.22 -0.80
CA THR A 129 -19.37 10.32 -0.76
C THR A 129 -19.93 11.49 -1.59
N GLY A 130 -19.07 12.42 -2.03
CA GLY A 130 -19.45 13.56 -2.86
C GLY A 130 -18.43 14.68 -2.79
N SER A 131 -18.54 15.65 -3.70
CA SER A 131 -17.61 16.78 -3.73
C SER A 131 -17.72 17.64 -2.45
N GLN A 132 -16.60 17.90 -1.78
CA GLN A 132 -16.56 18.61 -0.49
C GLN A 132 -15.70 19.87 -0.52
N THR A 133 -16.04 20.88 0.29
CA THR A 133 -15.16 22.03 0.56
C THR A 133 -14.20 21.72 1.71
N LEU A 134 -13.14 22.51 1.90
CA LEU A 134 -12.26 22.36 3.07
C LEU A 134 -13.02 22.53 4.39
N GLN A 135 -13.99 23.45 4.45
CA GLN A 135 -14.80 23.66 5.65
C GLN A 135 -15.64 22.43 6.00
N HIS A 136 -16.32 21.84 5.01
CA HIS A 136 -17.08 20.59 5.23
C HIS A 136 -16.16 19.43 5.61
N LEU A 137 -14.98 19.30 4.99
CA LEU A 137 -14.01 18.27 5.37
C LEU A 137 -13.49 18.46 6.79
N ARG A 138 -13.22 19.69 7.22
CA ARG A 138 -12.81 19.99 8.60
C ARG A 138 -13.91 19.60 9.59
N ALA A 139 -15.16 19.96 9.30
CA ALA A 139 -16.30 19.60 10.13
C ALA A 139 -16.49 18.08 10.23
N ALA A 140 -16.39 17.36 9.11
CA ALA A 140 -16.59 15.92 9.04
C ALA A 140 -15.45 15.09 9.66
N THR A 141 -14.21 15.58 9.59
CA THR A 141 -13.02 14.81 10.04
C THR A 141 -12.43 15.30 11.36
N HIS A 142 -12.85 16.47 11.84
CA HIS A 142 -12.27 17.16 13.00
C HIS A 142 -10.75 17.39 12.91
N ILE A 143 -10.19 17.39 11.69
CA ILE A 143 -8.77 17.64 11.46
C ILE A 143 -8.51 19.15 11.45
N PRO A 144 -7.52 19.67 12.21
CA PRO A 144 -7.17 21.10 12.19
C PRO A 144 -6.73 21.59 10.80
N ASP A 145 -7.09 22.83 10.45
CA ASP A 145 -6.93 23.40 9.10
C ASP A 145 -5.56 23.17 8.47
N ARG A 146 -4.47 23.52 9.17
CA ARG A 146 -3.11 23.36 8.64
C ARG A 146 -2.78 21.88 8.33
N ALA A 147 -3.24 20.97 9.19
CA ALA A 147 -3.05 19.54 8.97
C ALA A 147 -3.93 19.03 7.81
N LEU A 148 -5.20 19.48 7.76
CA LEU A 148 -6.14 19.13 6.69
C LEU A 148 -5.59 19.57 5.32
N GLN A 149 -5.18 20.83 5.19
CA GLN A 149 -4.59 21.35 3.96
C GLN A 149 -3.36 20.54 3.52
N ARG A 150 -2.45 20.22 4.44
CA ARG A 150 -1.27 19.39 4.14
C ARG A 150 -1.66 18.00 3.62
N HIS A 151 -2.65 17.37 4.25
CA HIS A 151 -3.11 16.04 3.87
C HIS A 151 -3.84 16.04 2.52
N VAL A 152 -4.72 17.01 2.29
CA VAL A 152 -5.43 17.21 1.02
C VAL A 152 -4.45 17.49 -0.11
N ARG A 153 -3.51 18.44 0.06
CA ARG A 153 -2.46 18.73 -0.94
C ARG A 153 -1.67 17.48 -1.30
N LYS A 154 -1.38 16.61 -0.32
CA LYS A 154 -0.68 15.35 -0.58
C LYS A 154 -1.53 14.38 -1.39
N LEU A 155 -2.83 14.27 -1.13
CA LEU A 155 -3.74 13.44 -1.93
C LEU A 155 -3.89 13.97 -3.36
N VAL A 156 -3.98 15.29 -3.53
CA VAL A 156 -3.99 15.95 -4.85
C VAL A 156 -2.69 15.71 -5.61
N ALA A 157 -1.54 15.93 -4.98
CA ALA A 157 -0.22 15.71 -5.59
C ALA A 157 0.05 14.24 -5.96
N ARG A 158 -0.70 13.29 -5.42
CA ARG A 158 -0.65 11.87 -5.80
C ARG A 158 -1.77 11.46 -6.77
N GLY A 159 -2.65 12.39 -7.15
CA GLY A 159 -3.73 12.19 -8.12
C GLY A 159 -4.91 11.39 -7.60
N PHE A 160 -5.15 11.39 -6.28
CA PHE A 160 -6.34 10.74 -5.69
C PHE A 160 -7.50 11.71 -5.49
N LEU A 161 -7.19 12.99 -5.34
CA LEU A 161 -8.16 14.07 -5.31
C LEU A 161 -7.80 15.11 -6.37
N GLU A 162 -8.78 15.89 -6.79
CA GLU A 162 -8.59 17.13 -7.54
C GLU A 162 -9.30 18.28 -6.81
N CYS A 163 -8.98 19.52 -7.17
CA CYS A 163 -9.65 20.70 -6.64
C CYS A 163 -10.18 21.52 -7.81
N GLN A 164 -11.49 21.73 -7.86
CA GLN A 164 -12.16 22.55 -8.85
C GLN A 164 -13.04 23.56 -8.12
N ARG A 165 -12.82 24.86 -8.38
CA ARG A 165 -13.58 25.97 -7.76
C ARG A 165 -13.69 25.85 -6.23
N GLY A 166 -12.61 25.44 -5.57
CA GLY A 166 -12.54 25.30 -4.10
C GLY A 166 -13.21 24.04 -3.54
N ARG A 167 -13.74 23.15 -4.39
CA ARG A 167 -14.30 21.85 -3.98
C ARG A 167 -13.38 20.71 -4.42
N TYR A 168 -13.30 19.69 -3.58
CA TYR A 168 -12.49 18.51 -3.80
C TYR A 168 -13.36 17.35 -4.22
N SER A 169 -12.92 16.57 -5.20
CA SER A 169 -13.56 15.35 -5.70
C SER A 169 -12.53 14.24 -5.84
N VAL A 170 -12.98 12.98 -5.80
CA VAL A 170 -12.13 11.81 -6.06
C VAL A 170 -11.83 11.75 -7.56
N VAL A 171 -10.56 11.51 -7.89
CA VAL A 171 -10.12 11.29 -9.28
C VAL A 171 -10.22 9.81 -9.63
N ALA A 172 -10.91 9.50 -10.73
CA ALA A 172 -10.98 8.14 -11.27
C ALA A 172 -9.58 7.65 -11.67
N ARG A 173 -9.19 6.45 -11.21
CA ARG A 173 -7.85 5.87 -11.44
C ARG A 173 -7.86 4.90 -12.62
N SER A 174 -7.05 5.18 -13.64
CA SER A 174 -6.84 4.28 -14.79
C SER A 174 -5.77 3.20 -14.53
N ASP A 175 -4.89 3.40 -13.56
CA ASP A 175 -3.88 2.40 -13.17
C ASP A 175 -4.43 1.40 -12.14
N ALA A 176 -4.03 0.14 -12.27
CA ALA A 176 -4.55 -0.94 -11.43
C ALA A 176 -4.27 -0.72 -9.94
N PHE A 177 -3.07 -0.27 -9.59
CA PHE A 177 -2.70 -0.09 -8.19
C PHE A 177 -3.47 1.06 -7.53
N GLY A 178 -3.66 2.17 -8.24
CA GLY A 178 -4.51 3.27 -7.81
C GLY A 178 -5.94 2.84 -7.55
N ARG A 179 -6.55 2.01 -8.43
CA ARG A 179 -7.90 1.48 -8.20
C ARG A 179 -8.01 0.64 -6.94
N GLU A 180 -7.04 -0.25 -6.71
CA GLU A 180 -7.02 -1.08 -5.50
C GLU A 180 -6.83 -0.26 -4.23
N LEU A 181 -6.01 0.81 -4.29
CA LEU A 181 -5.88 1.75 -3.17
C LEU A 181 -7.19 2.49 -2.88
N VAL A 182 -7.93 2.90 -3.91
CA VAL A 182 -9.25 3.52 -3.75
C VAL A 182 -10.22 2.53 -3.10
N ARG A 183 -10.32 1.30 -3.63
CA ARG A 183 -11.18 0.25 -3.06
C ARG A 183 -10.87 -0.03 -1.60
N ALA A 184 -9.60 -0.27 -1.28
CA ALA A 184 -9.15 -0.54 0.08
C ALA A 184 -9.29 0.66 1.03
N ALA A 185 -9.45 1.89 0.50
CA ALA A 185 -9.66 3.08 1.30
C ALA A 185 -11.12 3.25 1.72
N VAL A 186 -12.06 2.56 1.08
CA VAL A 186 -13.51 2.80 1.24
C VAL A 186 -14.25 1.62 1.83
N GLU A 187 -13.62 0.44 1.83
CA GLU A 187 -13.92 -0.69 2.72
C GLU A 187 -13.61 -0.35 4.19
#